data_AF-A0A1X9Z622-F1
#
_entry.id   AF-A0A1X9Z622-F1
#
_cell.length_a   1.000
_cell.length_b   1.000
_cell.length_c   1.000
_cell.angle_alpha   90.00
_cell.angle_beta   90.00
_cell.angle_gamma   90.00
#
_symmetry.space_group_name_H-M   'P 1'
#
loop_
_entity.id
_entity.type
_entity.pdbx_description
1 polymer ?
#
loop_
_entity_poly.entity_id
_entity_poly.type
_entity_poly.pdbx_seq_one_letter_code
_entity_poly.pdbx_strand_id
1 'polypeptide(L)'
;MSPVKQTRKLVNFAKQHGSTPTLKKFYAASAKRIVTIWGPPVNDYSCRVWSGLVRDFYIPRMQAILEEKKTGKKFDLAAFEQNWVDNAEISKIKPFENPVETAARLVNEAITEQLPSL
;
A
#
# COMPACT_ATOMS: atom_id res chain seq x y z
N MET A 1 -18.01 7.75 -12.68
CA MET A 1 -16.55 7.50 -12.61
C MET A 1 -16.17 7.54 -11.12
N SER A 2 -15.72 6.44 -10.50
CA SER A 2 -15.40 6.47 -9.06
C SER A 2 -14.23 7.42 -8.77
N PRO A 3 -14.35 8.39 -7.84
CA PRO A 3 -13.32 9.39 -7.54
C PRO A 3 -12.09 8.82 -6.80
N VAL A 4 -12.14 7.57 -6.34
CA VAL A 4 -11.06 6.96 -5.55
C VAL A 4 -9.96 6.41 -6.45
N LYS A 5 -8.75 6.93 -6.27
CA LYS A 5 -7.54 6.42 -6.93
C LYS A 5 -7.13 5.09 -6.28
N GLN A 6 -7.01 4.04 -7.10
CA GLN A 6 -6.74 2.66 -6.64
C GLN A 6 -5.42 2.15 -7.23
N THR A 7 -4.56 1.57 -6.40
CA THR A 7 -3.28 0.97 -6.83
C THR A 7 -3.49 -0.10 -7.88
N ARG A 8 -4.57 -0.87 -7.75
CA ARG A 8 -4.94 -1.91 -8.71
C ARG A 8 -5.16 -1.36 -10.12
N LYS A 9 -5.71 -0.14 -10.27
CA LYS A 9 -5.89 0.47 -11.59
C LYS A 9 -4.54 0.79 -12.25
N LEU A 10 -3.58 1.34 -11.50
CA LEU A 10 -2.22 1.58 -12.00
C LEU A 10 -1.55 0.26 -12.41
N VAL A 11 -1.56 -0.74 -11.53
CA VAL A 11 -0.91 -2.04 -11.79
C VAL A 11 -1.53 -2.75 -12.99
N ASN A 12 -2.85 -2.74 -13.11
CA ASN A 12 -3.54 -3.33 -14.27
C ASN A 12 -3.22 -2.60 -15.56
N PHE A 13 -3.18 -1.26 -15.55
CA PHE A 13 -2.78 -0.46 -16.70
C PHE A 13 -1.36 -0.83 -17.14
N ALA A 14 -0.40 -0.87 -16.21
CA ALA A 14 0.98 -1.28 -16.52
C ALA A 14 1.07 -2.71 -17.09
N LYS A 15 0.31 -3.67 -16.52
CA LYS A 15 0.22 -5.04 -17.04
C LYS A 15 -0.32 -5.08 -18.49
N GLN A 16 -1.19 -4.16 -18.91
CA GLN A 16 -1.73 -4.14 -20.28
C GLN A 16 -0.69 -3.78 -21.34
N HIS A 17 0.38 -3.07 -20.95
CA HIS A 17 1.46 -2.71 -21.87
C HIS A 17 2.50 -3.82 -22.09
N GLY A 18 2.42 -4.93 -21.35
CA GLY A 18 3.30 -6.08 -21.55
C GLY A 18 2.72 -7.09 -22.53
N SER A 19 3.47 -7.46 -23.57
CA SER A 19 3.06 -8.46 -24.57
C SER A 19 3.21 -9.91 -24.08
N THR A 20 4.14 -10.19 -23.16
CA THR A 20 4.40 -11.53 -22.61
C THR A 20 4.11 -11.59 -21.12
N PRO A 21 3.81 -12.76 -20.52
CA PRO A 21 3.61 -12.89 -19.07
C PRO A 21 4.77 -12.32 -18.25
N THR A 22 6.00 -12.54 -18.70
CA THR A 22 7.22 -11.98 -18.11
C THR A 22 7.21 -10.45 -18.13
N LEU A 23 6.89 -9.84 -19.28
CA LEU A 23 6.85 -8.38 -19.40
C LEU A 23 5.70 -7.76 -18.59
N LYS A 24 4.55 -8.46 -18.49
CA LYS A 24 3.44 -8.04 -17.61
C LYS A 24 3.84 -8.04 -16.14
N LYS A 25 4.56 -9.08 -15.69
CA LYS A 25 5.08 -9.15 -14.31
C LYS A 25 6.10 -8.03 -14.07
N PHE A 26 7.01 -7.80 -15.01
CA PHE A 26 7.98 -6.72 -14.95
C PHE A 26 7.31 -5.34 -14.82
N TYR A 27 6.35 -5.00 -15.69
CA TYR A 27 5.65 -3.72 -15.61
C TYR A 27 4.78 -3.58 -14.36
N ALA A 28 4.19 -4.67 -13.86
CA ALA A 28 3.50 -4.64 -12.58
C ALA A 28 4.45 -4.28 -11.42
N ALA A 29 5.65 -4.88 -11.39
CA ALA A 29 6.67 -4.58 -10.40
C ALA A 29 7.18 -3.14 -10.54
N SER A 30 7.47 -2.68 -11.75
CA SER A 30 7.89 -1.29 -12.01
C SER A 30 6.85 -0.27 -11.56
N ALA A 31 5.57 -0.54 -11.83
CA ALA A 31 4.46 0.31 -11.39
C ALA A 31 4.31 0.37 -9.86
N LYS A 32 4.56 -0.75 -9.17
CA LYS A 32 4.61 -0.78 -7.70
C LYS A 32 5.82 -0.01 -7.17
N ARG A 33 7.00 -0.27 -7.72
CA ARG A 33 8.27 0.34 -7.31
C ARG A 33 8.24 1.86 -7.36
N ILE A 34 7.76 2.44 -8.46
CA ILE A 34 7.79 3.90 -8.63
C ILE A 34 6.92 4.64 -7.60
N VAL A 35 5.90 4.00 -7.02
CA VAL A 35 5.05 4.61 -5.97
C VAL A 35 5.41 4.18 -4.55
N THR A 36 6.47 3.38 -4.38
CA THR A 36 6.98 2.91 -3.08
C THR A 36 8.47 3.18 -2.95
N ILE A 37 9.31 2.13 -3.04
CA ILE A 37 10.75 2.17 -2.77
C ILE A 37 11.60 2.80 -3.86
N TRP A 38 11.00 3.30 -4.94
CA TRP A 38 11.64 4.07 -6.01
C TRP A 38 12.92 3.42 -6.56
N GLY A 39 14.06 3.72 -5.94
CA GLY A 39 15.33 3.04 -6.10
C GLY A 39 16.28 3.55 -5.00
N PRO A 40 17.00 2.68 -4.26
CA PRO A 40 17.90 3.12 -3.21
C PRO A 40 18.87 4.22 -3.67
N PRO A 41 19.15 5.23 -2.83
CA PRO A 41 18.68 5.38 -1.45
C PRO A 41 17.31 6.09 -1.31
N VAL A 42 16.60 6.35 -2.40
CA VAL A 42 15.38 7.18 -2.38
C VAL A 42 14.13 6.29 -2.23
N ASN A 43 13.49 6.35 -1.07
CA ASN A 43 12.21 5.70 -0.81
C ASN A 43 11.08 6.74 -0.74
N ASP A 44 9.86 6.33 -1.10
CA ASP A 44 8.60 7.08 -0.96
C ASP A 44 8.53 8.44 -1.69
N TYR A 45 9.45 8.72 -2.62
CA TYR A 45 9.48 9.99 -3.36
C TYR A 45 8.18 10.30 -4.11
N SER A 46 7.54 9.27 -4.68
CA SER A 46 6.24 9.42 -5.36
C SER A 46 5.10 8.69 -4.63
N CYS A 47 5.15 8.68 -3.29
CA CYS A 47 4.13 8.08 -2.44
C CYS A 47 2.72 8.58 -2.78
N ARG A 48 1.72 7.71 -2.56
CA ARG A 48 0.31 8.00 -2.88
C ARG A 48 -0.62 7.53 -1.78
N VAL A 49 -1.66 8.30 -1.51
CA VAL A 49 -2.78 7.88 -0.64
C VAL A 49 -3.83 7.15 -1.48
N TRP A 50 -3.46 5.99 -2.01
CA TRP A 50 -4.34 5.17 -2.86
C TRP A 50 -4.87 3.96 -2.09
N SER A 51 -6.13 3.61 -2.36
CA SER A 51 -6.71 2.38 -1.82
C SER A 51 -5.91 1.18 -2.34
N GLY A 52 -5.54 0.27 -1.45
CA GLY A 52 -4.63 -0.83 -1.75
C GLY A 52 -3.18 -0.49 -1.41
N LEU A 53 -2.66 0.70 -1.76
CA LEU A 53 -1.29 1.05 -1.36
C LEU A 53 -1.19 1.28 0.15
N VAL A 54 -2.12 2.07 0.70
CA VAL A 54 -2.17 2.31 2.15
C VAL A 54 -2.36 1.00 2.91
N ARG A 55 -3.35 0.21 2.50
CA ARG A 55 -3.72 -1.04 3.19
C ARG A 55 -2.68 -2.14 3.04
N ASP A 56 -2.19 -2.37 1.82
CA ASP A 56 -1.39 -3.56 1.51
C ASP A 56 0.12 -3.32 1.63
N PHE A 57 0.58 -2.06 1.62
CA PHE A 57 2.00 -1.70 1.75
C PHE A 57 2.29 -0.88 3.00
N TYR A 58 1.66 0.29 3.16
CA TYR A 58 2.03 1.22 4.23
C TYR A 58 1.66 0.73 5.64
N ILE A 59 0.43 0.24 5.85
CA ILE A 59 -0.01 -0.28 7.15
C ILE A 59 0.89 -1.42 7.65
N PRO A 60 1.10 -2.53 6.91
CA PRO A 60 1.94 -3.63 7.38
C PRO A 60 3.40 -3.18 7.60
N ARG A 61 3.91 -2.26 6.77
CA ARG A 61 5.24 -1.67 6.96
C ARG A 61 5.35 -0.91 8.28
N MET A 62 4.38 -0.05 8.60
CA MET A 62 4.36 0.71 9.85
C MET A 62 4.22 -0.20 11.07
N GLN A 63 3.38 -1.24 10.99
CA GLN A 63 3.23 -2.24 12.04
C GLN A 63 4.56 -2.97 12.30
N ALA A 64 5.27 -3.41 11.25
CA ALA A 64 6.55 -4.07 11.41
C ALA A 64 7.60 -3.18 12.10
N ILE A 65 7.67 -1.89 11.73
CA ILE A 65 8.56 -0.92 12.38
C ILE A 65 8.19 -0.72 13.85
N LEU A 66 6.90 -0.62 14.16
CA LEU A 66 6.43 -0.46 15.53
C LEU A 66 6.75 -1.70 16.39
N GLU A 67 6.54 -2.90 15.85
CA GLU A 67 6.85 -4.15 16.56
C GLU A 67 8.36 -4.34 16.76
N GLU A 68 9.20 -3.97 15.79
CA GLU A 68 10.65 -3.92 16.01
C GLU A 68 11.00 -2.98 17.17
N LYS A 69 10.38 -1.79 17.23
CA LYS A 69 10.61 -0.83 18.31
C LYS A 69 10.15 -1.33 19.68
N LYS A 70 9.02 -2.05 19.76
CA LYS A 70 8.49 -2.60 21.01
C LYS A 70 9.30 -3.79 21.53
N THR A 71 9.72 -4.67 20.63
CA THR A 71 10.29 -5.97 21.02
C THR A 71 11.82 -6.02 20.89
N GLY A 72 12.42 -5.06 20.19
CA GLY A 72 13.84 -5.10 19.81
C GLY A 72 14.18 -6.13 18.72
N LYS A 73 13.20 -6.95 18.29
CA LYS A 73 13.42 -7.97 17.26
C LYS A 73 13.52 -7.31 15.88
N LYS A 74 14.67 -7.46 15.23
CA LYS A 74 14.93 -6.92 13.89
C LYS A 74 13.95 -7.47 12.85
N PHE A 75 13.40 -6.57 12.06
CA PHE A 75 12.60 -6.88 10.88
C PHE A 75 13.37 -6.48 9.62
N ASP A 76 13.47 -7.39 8.66
CA ASP A 76 14.10 -7.07 7.37
C ASP A 76 13.12 -6.27 6.49
N LEU A 77 13.13 -4.96 6.72
CA LEU A 77 12.26 -4.02 6.03
C LEU A 77 12.54 -4.01 4.52
N ALA A 78 13.82 -4.06 4.13
CA ALA A 78 14.21 -4.04 2.72
C ALA A 78 13.71 -5.28 1.98
N ALA A 79 13.85 -6.47 2.58
CA ALA A 79 13.33 -7.70 1.98
C ALA A 79 11.79 -7.69 1.90
N PHE A 80 11.11 -7.19 2.93
CA PHE A 80 9.65 -7.03 2.91
C PHE A 80 9.20 -6.11 1.76
N GLU A 81 9.80 -4.92 1.66
CA GLU A 81 9.43 -3.93 0.65
C GLU A 81 9.71 -4.45 -0.77
N GLN A 82 10.87 -5.09 -0.96
CA GLN A 82 11.25 -5.66 -2.25
C GLN A 82 10.34 -6.82 -2.64
N ASN A 83 10.00 -7.71 -1.71
CA ASN A 83 9.05 -8.80 -1.94
C ASN A 83 7.65 -8.28 -2.28
N TRP A 84 7.20 -7.20 -1.63
CA TRP A 84 5.92 -6.59 -1.96
C TRP A 84 5.90 -6.07 -3.41
N VAL A 85 6.97 -5.40 -3.83
CA VAL A 85 7.13 -4.92 -5.22
C VAL A 85 7.14 -6.06 -6.22
N ASP A 86 7.80 -7.19 -5.94
CA ASP A 86 7.96 -8.24 -6.94
C ASP A 86 6.77 -9.21 -6.99
N ASN A 87 6.14 -9.48 -5.84
CA ASN A 87 5.24 -10.62 -5.70
C ASN A 87 3.85 -10.30 -5.14
N ALA A 88 3.66 -9.17 -4.43
CA ALA A 88 2.35 -8.89 -3.84
C ALA A 88 1.27 -8.60 -4.90
N GLU A 89 0.09 -9.19 -4.70
CA GLU A 89 -1.12 -8.83 -5.41
C GLU A 89 -1.87 -7.74 -4.62
N ILE A 90 -2.56 -6.84 -5.34
CA ILE A 90 -3.31 -5.75 -4.72
C ILE A 90 -4.69 -6.27 -4.32
N SER A 91 -5.03 -6.14 -3.04
CA SER A 91 -6.28 -6.70 -2.52
C SER A 91 -7.50 -5.95 -3.08
N LYS A 92 -8.61 -6.69 -3.24
CA LYS A 92 -9.87 -6.16 -3.77
C LYS A 92 -10.68 -5.53 -2.63
N ILE A 93 -11.42 -4.47 -2.93
CA ILE A 93 -12.38 -3.88 -1.99
C ILE A 93 -13.79 -3.97 -2.56
N LYS A 94 -14.76 -4.29 -1.70
CA LYS A 94 -16.17 -3.98 -1.96
C LYS A 94 -16.37 -2.49 -1.65
N PRO A 95 -16.95 -1.68 -2.55
CA PRO A 95 -17.30 -0.30 -2.24
C PRO A 95 -18.25 -0.24 -1.02
N PHE A 96 -18.13 0.83 -0.23
CA PHE A 96 -19.10 1.11 0.83
C PHE A 96 -20.45 1.48 0.21
N GLU A 97 -21.53 1.00 0.83
CA GLU A 97 -22.91 1.27 0.38
C GLU A 97 -23.24 2.77 0.53
N ASN A 98 -22.87 3.36 1.67
CA ASN A 98 -22.93 4.81 1.90
C ASN A 98 -21.53 5.36 2.28
N PRO A 99 -20.72 5.80 1.30
CA PRO A 99 -19.34 6.25 1.55
C PRO A 99 -19.22 7.47 2.45
N VAL A 100 -20.18 8.41 2.38
CA VAL A 100 -20.13 9.66 3.16
C VAL A 100 -20.44 9.37 4.63
N GLU A 101 -21.52 8.62 4.88
CA GLU A 101 -21.89 8.20 6.23
C GLU A 101 -20.78 7.33 6.86
N THR A 102 -20.21 6.41 6.08
CA THR A 102 -19.10 5.58 6.55
C THR A 102 -17.87 6.42 6.89
N ALA A 103 -17.54 7.43 6.08
CA ALA A 103 -16.42 8.32 6.36
C ALA A 103 -16.66 9.13 7.64
N ALA A 104 -17.86 9.70 7.82
CA ALA A 104 -18.20 10.44 9.03
C ALA A 104 -18.08 9.56 10.29
N ARG A 105 -18.58 8.32 10.23
CA ARG A 105 -18.46 7.36 11.33
C ARG A 105 -17.00 7.04 11.65
N LEU A 106 -16.19 6.69 10.64
CA LEU A 106 -14.77 6.34 10.85
C LEU A 106 -13.94 7.52 11.40
N VAL A 107 -14.25 8.75 10.97
CA VAL A 107 -13.60 9.96 11.50
C VAL A 107 -13.98 10.15 12.98
N ASN A 108 -15.25 10.01 13.33
CA ASN A 108 -15.68 10.12 14.72
C ASN A 108 -15.03 9.06 15.60
N GLU A 109 -15.00 7.80 15.15
CA GLU A 109 -14.33 6.71 15.86
C GLU A 109 -12.86 7.06 16.14
N ALA A 110 -12.11 7.47 15.10
CA ALA A 110 -10.69 7.82 15.23
C ALA A 110 -10.42 9.01 16.15
N ILE A 111 -11.32 9.99 16.22
CA ILE A 111 -11.17 11.16 17.12
C ILE A 111 -11.47 10.78 18.58
N THR A 112 -12.37 9.81 18.79
CA THR A 112 -12.77 9.38 20.13
C THR A 112 -11.92 8.24 20.70
N GLU A 113 -11.10 7.58 19.87
CA GLU A 113 -10.23 6.49 20.28
C GLU A 113 -9.17 6.99 21.29
N GLN A 114 -9.16 6.39 22.48
CA GLN A 114 -8.10 6.66 23.45
C GLN A 114 -6.80 5.99 23.00
N LEU A 115 -5.76 6.80 22.78
CA LEU A 115 -4.43 6.28 22.49
C LEU A 115 -3.85 5.58 23.73
N PRO A 116 -3.13 4.45 23.55
CA PRO A 116 -2.47 3.78 24.66
C PRO A 116 -1.47 4.71 25.36
N SER A 117 -1.35 4.58 26.68
CA SER A 117 -0.31 5.29 27.45
C SER A 117 1.07 4.83 27.00
N LEU A 118 1.96 5.79 26.72
CA LEU A 118 3.37 5.57 26.39
C LEU A 118 4.17 5.09 27.60
#